data_AF-A0A8T4PZW5-F1
#
_entry.id   AF-A0A8T4PZW5-F1
#
_cell.length_a   1.000
_cell.length_b   1.000
_cell.length_c   1.000
_cell.angle_alpha   90.00
_cell.angle_beta   90.00
_cell.angle_gamma   90.00
#
_symmetry.space_group_name_H-M   'P 1'
#
loop_
_entity.id
_entity.type
_entity.pdbx_description
1 polymer ?
#
loop_
_entity_poly.entity_id
_entity_poly.type
_entity_poly.pdbx_seq_one_letter_code
_entity_poly.pdbx_strand_id
1 'polypeptide(L)'
;MEESLNSFIDGIKKSFLKVKAHISMVESESKTNRADILKLNEKMSEIALKLDKLLEIKENKSEITSSNDSTSTGNKGVLGIHSFNSYSFNSYSQTMHSKNLSDFSKDLQELFGSLTSQEFLVFLTIFQLEDDTNNVRYTDISNKLNLSEGCIRTYIASLIKKGAPVQKTRLNNRLIILSIKKEFRDLNLKQKLANMYYSLDPEQARLSDKFK
;
A
#
# COMPACT_ATOMS: atom_id res chain seq x y z
N MET A 1 47.00 12.08 -48.86
CA MET A 1 47.14 11.61 -47.46
C MET A 1 46.84 12.70 -46.44
N GLU A 2 47.31 13.94 -46.63
CA GLU A 2 47.04 15.06 -45.70
C GLU A 2 45.55 15.40 -45.54
N GLU A 3 44.75 15.38 -46.61
CA GLU A 3 43.29 15.63 -46.52
C GLU A 3 42.55 14.63 -45.62
N SER A 4 42.94 13.35 -45.66
CA SER A 4 42.35 12.31 -44.82
C SER A 4 42.68 12.52 -43.34
N LEU A 5 43.88 13.04 -43.04
CA LEU A 5 44.32 13.30 -41.67
C LEU A 5 43.59 14.52 -41.09
N ASN A 6 43.43 15.58 -41.89
CA ASN A 6 42.69 16.77 -41.49
C ASN A 6 41.20 16.47 -41.24
N SER A 7 40.56 15.68 -42.11
CA SER A 7 39.18 15.24 -41.90
C SER A 7 39.00 14.42 -40.61
N PHE A 8 39.98 13.60 -40.24
CA PHE A 8 39.94 12.82 -39.00
C PHE A 8 40.06 13.72 -37.76
N ILE A 9 41.00 14.67 -37.78
CA ILE A 9 41.20 15.65 -36.70
C ILE A 9 39.95 16.49 -36.48
N ASP A 10 39.28 16.92 -37.55
CA ASP A 10 38.03 17.69 -37.44
C ASP A 10 36.86 16.85 -36.90
N GLY A 11 36.79 15.57 -37.26
CA GLY A 11 35.84 14.62 -36.67
C GLY A 11 36.03 14.46 -35.15
N ILE A 12 37.28 14.40 -34.71
CA ILE A 12 37.64 14.35 -33.29
C ILE A 12 37.20 15.64 -32.58
N LYS A 13 37.58 16.81 -33.11
CA LYS A 13 37.20 18.11 -32.51
C LYS A 13 35.68 18.26 -32.38
N LYS A 14 34.92 17.87 -33.42
CA LYS A 14 33.46 17.91 -33.41
C LYS A 14 32.86 16.99 -32.34
N SER A 15 33.46 15.82 -32.13
CA SER A 15 33.04 14.88 -31.09
C SER A 15 33.31 15.43 -29.68
N PHE A 16 34.49 16.01 -29.44
CA PHE A 16 34.81 16.66 -28.17
C PHE A 16 33.91 17.86 -27.87
N LEU A 17 33.54 18.66 -28.88
CA LEU A 17 32.59 19.76 -28.73
C LEU A 17 31.20 19.27 -28.28
N LYS A 18 30.72 18.16 -28.86
CA LYS A 18 29.45 17.54 -28.43
C LYS A 18 29.51 17.06 -26.99
N VAL A 19 30.58 16.34 -26.63
CA VAL A 19 30.78 15.84 -25.26
C VAL A 19 30.81 17.00 -24.27
N LYS A 20 31.53 18.08 -24.58
CA LYS A 20 31.58 19.28 -23.74
C LYS A 20 30.20 19.92 -23.55
N ALA A 21 29.39 20.00 -24.61
CA ALA A 21 28.03 20.50 -24.51
C ALA A 21 27.14 19.61 -23.62
N HIS A 22 27.24 18.29 -23.77
CA HIS A 22 26.48 17.34 -22.94
C HIS A 22 26.89 17.43 -21.46
N ILE A 23 28.19 17.54 -21.16
CA ILE A 23 28.69 17.71 -19.80
C ILE A 23 28.13 19.00 -19.18
N SER A 24 28.17 20.11 -19.92
CA SER A 24 27.62 21.38 -19.43
C SER A 24 26.11 21.30 -19.16
N MET A 25 25.36 20.57 -20.00
CA MET A 25 23.93 20.33 -19.78
C MET A 25 23.69 19.53 -18.50
N VAL A 26 24.41 18.41 -18.32
CA VAL A 26 24.31 17.55 -17.13
C VAL A 26 24.69 18.30 -15.86
N GLU A 27 25.72 19.14 -15.90
CA GLU A 27 26.12 19.98 -14.76
C GLU A 27 25.01 20.97 -14.37
N SER A 28 24.36 21.59 -15.37
CA SER A 28 23.25 22.50 -15.13
C SER A 28 22.04 21.80 -14.50
N GLU A 29 21.71 20.61 -14.99
CA GLU A 29 20.61 19.79 -14.47
C GLU A 29 20.91 19.25 -13.06
N SER A 30 22.14 18.82 -12.81
CA SER A 30 22.59 18.41 -11.48
C SER A 30 22.49 19.56 -10.46
N LYS A 31 22.79 20.78 -10.89
CA LYS A 31 22.66 21.99 -10.07
C LYS A 31 21.19 22.33 -9.77
N THR A 32 20.29 22.22 -10.75
CA THR A 32 18.85 22.44 -10.52
C THR A 32 18.28 21.38 -9.59
N ASN A 33 18.61 20.11 -9.81
CA ASN A 33 18.14 19.00 -8.96
C ASN A 33 18.60 19.18 -7.51
N ARG A 34 19.85 19.62 -7.30
CA ARG A 34 20.34 19.93 -5.96
C ARG A 34 19.55 21.05 -5.29
N ALA A 35 19.18 22.10 -6.04
CA ALA A 35 18.37 23.19 -5.50
C ALA A 35 16.95 22.73 -5.13
N ASP A 36 16.34 21.84 -5.92
CA ASP A 36 15.01 21.32 -5.64
C ASP A 36 14.99 20.38 -4.44
N ILE A 37 16.03 19.55 -4.28
CA ILE A 37 16.21 18.72 -3.07
C ILE A 37 16.29 19.58 -1.81
N LEU A 38 17.02 20.70 -1.86
CA LEU A 38 17.12 21.62 -0.71
C LEU A 38 15.75 22.21 -0.36
N LYS A 39 14.98 22.69 -1.34
CA LYS A 39 13.62 23.20 -1.12
C LYS A 39 12.67 22.13 -0.56
N LEU A 40 12.80 20.88 -1.00
CA LEU A 40 12.00 19.77 -0.47
C LEU A 40 12.35 19.48 1.00
N ASN A 41 13.64 19.51 1.36
CA ASN A 41 14.08 19.32 2.73
C ASN A 41 13.57 20.44 3.66
N GLU A 42 13.57 21.69 3.21
CA GLU A 42 12.98 22.82 3.94
C GLU A 42 11.50 22.60 4.21
N LYS A 43 10.72 22.24 3.17
CA LYS A 43 9.29 21.93 3.33
C LYS A 43 9.03 20.76 4.27
N MET A 44 9.86 19.72 4.25
CA MET A 44 9.75 18.60 5.18
C MET A 44 10.00 19.04 6.63
N SER A 45 10.99 19.90 6.86
CA SER A 45 11.25 20.48 8.18
C SER A 45 10.06 21.30 8.68
N GLU A 46 9.44 22.10 7.82
CA GLU A 46 8.22 22.85 8.17
C GLU A 46 7.04 21.93 8.52
N ILE A 47 6.87 20.83 7.79
CA ILE A 47 5.81 19.85 8.07
C ILE A 47 6.06 19.17 9.42
N ALA A 48 7.30 18.79 9.73
CA ALA A 48 7.66 18.21 11.01
C ALA A 48 7.31 19.15 12.18
N LEU A 49 7.69 20.43 12.08
CA LEU A 49 7.34 21.44 13.09
C LEU A 49 5.83 21.65 13.25
N LYS A 50 5.06 21.55 12.15
CA LYS A 50 3.59 21.62 12.22
C LYS A 50 2.98 20.39 12.90
N LEU A 51 3.56 19.20 12.70
CA LEU A 51 3.11 17.97 13.35
C LEU A 51 3.36 18.01 14.86
N ASP A 52 4.53 18.49 15.29
CA ASP A 52 4.85 18.63 16.71
C ASP A 52 3.85 19.55 17.42
N LYS A 53 3.54 20.71 16.81
CA LYS A 53 2.50 21.63 17.32
C LYS A 53 1.11 21.00 17.41
N LEU A 54 0.75 20.13 16.47
CA LEU A 54 -0.54 19.43 16.50
C LEU A 54 -0.60 18.34 17.58
N LEU A 55 0.52 17.69 17.86
CA LEU A 55 0.62 16.71 18.95
C LEU A 55 0.46 17.39 20.32
N GLU A 56 1.11 18.53 20.54
CA GLU A 56 0.95 19.33 21.77
C GLU A 56 -0.51 19.76 22.01
N ILE A 57 -1.23 20.18 20.96
CA ILE A 57 -2.65 20.55 21.07
C ILE A 57 -3.53 19.34 21.45
N LYS A 58 -3.18 18.13 20.99
CA LYS A 58 -3.93 16.91 21.28
C LYS A 58 -3.77 16.50 22.75
N GLU A 59 -2.57 16.62 23.30
CA GLU A 59 -2.27 16.28 24.70
C GLU A 59 -2.98 17.23 25.67
N ASN A 60 -3.02 18.54 25.36
CA ASN A 60 -3.73 19.53 26.16
C ASN A 60 -5.28 19.38 26.13
N LYS A 61 -5.84 18.66 25.15
CA LYS A 61 -7.29 18.41 25.04
C LYS A 61 -7.74 17.18 25.84
N SER A 62 -6.85 16.25 26.14
CA SER A 62 -7.16 15.07 26.98
C SER A 62 -7.35 15.39 28.47
N GLU A 63 -6.90 16.55 28.95
CA GLU A 63 -7.01 16.92 30.37
C GLU A 63 -8.32 17.65 30.74
N ILE A 64 -9.13 18.06 29.76
CA ILE A 64 -10.36 18.86 30.01
C ILE A 64 -11.64 18.01 30.16
N THR A 65 -11.60 16.68 29.96
CA THR A 65 -12.80 15.82 30.04
C THR A 65 -12.95 15.00 31.32
N SER A 66 -12.22 15.30 32.40
CA SER A 66 -12.39 14.64 33.71
C SER A 66 -12.90 15.61 34.79
N SER A 67 -14.04 16.25 34.54
CA SER A 67 -14.88 16.84 35.59
C SER A 67 -16.20 17.31 34.98
N ASN A 68 -17.26 16.53 35.18
CA ASN A 68 -18.61 17.00 35.53
C ASN A 68 -19.54 15.78 35.61
N ASP A 69 -19.62 15.25 36.82
CA ASP A 69 -20.77 14.47 37.28
C ASP A 69 -22.00 15.40 37.40
N SER A 70 -23.18 14.81 37.20
CA SER A 70 -24.53 15.29 37.56
C SER A 70 -25.22 16.34 36.66
N THR A 71 -26.06 15.85 35.74
CA THR A 71 -27.54 16.07 35.68
C THR A 71 -28.06 16.05 34.23
N SER A 72 -28.59 14.91 33.79
CA SER A 72 -29.83 14.85 33.01
C SER A 72 -30.34 13.42 32.94
N THR A 73 -31.32 13.13 33.76
CA THR A 73 -32.21 11.98 33.60
C THR A 73 -33.18 12.27 32.46
N GLY A 74 -32.99 11.63 31.30
CA GLY A 74 -33.86 11.87 30.15
C GLY A 74 -33.72 10.89 28.98
N ASN A 75 -33.57 9.59 29.25
CA ASN A 75 -34.04 8.43 28.45
C ASN A 75 -33.29 7.15 28.86
N LYS A 76 -33.56 6.67 30.07
CA LYS A 76 -33.31 5.27 30.41
C LYS A 76 -34.45 4.44 29.83
N GLY A 77 -34.25 3.84 28.65
CA GLY A 77 -35.30 3.02 28.04
C GLY A 77 -34.98 2.26 26.75
N VAL A 78 -33.77 2.34 26.18
CA VAL A 78 -33.41 1.48 25.04
C VAL A 78 -32.06 0.84 25.30
N LEU A 79 -32.07 -0.47 25.56
CA LEU A 79 -30.90 -1.33 25.50
C LEU A 79 -30.45 -1.43 24.03
N GLY A 80 -29.69 -0.44 23.58
CA GLY A 80 -28.94 -0.53 22.34
C GLY A 80 -27.82 -1.54 22.51
N ILE A 81 -28.07 -2.80 22.16
CA ILE A 81 -27.03 -3.82 21.94
C ILE A 81 -26.29 -3.46 20.64
N HIS A 82 -25.55 -2.37 20.65
CA HIS A 82 -24.54 -2.06 19.65
C HIS A 82 -23.33 -1.50 20.39
N SER A 83 -22.70 -2.39 21.17
CA SER A 83 -21.28 -2.29 21.47
C SER A 83 -20.53 -2.25 20.14
N PHE A 84 -20.36 -1.06 19.60
CA PHE A 84 -19.30 -0.77 18.65
C PHE A 84 -18.00 -1.09 19.39
N ASN A 85 -17.46 -2.28 19.14
CA ASN A 85 -16.07 -2.55 19.47
C ASN A 85 -15.25 -1.49 18.74
N SER A 86 -14.78 -0.53 19.53
CA SER A 86 -13.64 0.32 19.25
C SER A 86 -12.52 -0.60 18.83
N TYR A 87 -12.33 -0.76 17.52
CA TYR A 87 -11.08 -1.28 16.99
C TYR A 87 -10.03 -0.26 17.38
N SER A 88 -9.36 -0.50 18.51
CA SER A 88 -8.05 0.06 18.79
C SER A 88 -7.21 -0.26 17.57
N PHE A 89 -6.98 0.78 16.77
CA PHE A 89 -6.03 0.77 15.68
C PHE A 89 -4.68 0.50 16.35
N ASN A 90 -4.24 -0.76 16.35
CA ASN A 90 -2.86 -1.07 16.65
C ASN A 90 -2.05 -0.35 15.59
N SER A 91 -1.45 0.76 16.00
CA SER A 91 -0.39 1.44 15.28
C SER A 91 0.70 0.40 15.04
N TYR A 92 0.72 -0.17 13.84
CA TYR A 92 1.92 -0.81 13.32
C TYR A 92 2.99 0.27 13.29
N SER A 93 3.89 0.23 14.27
CA SER A 93 5.14 0.97 14.23
C SER A 93 5.86 0.57 12.94
N GLN A 94 5.91 1.49 11.99
CA GLN A 94 6.78 1.39 10.82
C GLN A 94 8.22 1.54 11.30
N THR A 95 8.84 0.44 11.72
CA THR A 95 10.30 0.31 11.67
C THR A 95 10.66 -0.33 10.34
N MET A 96 10.66 0.47 9.27
CA MET A 96 11.26 0.09 7.99
C MET A 96 12.79 0.10 8.15
N HIS A 97 13.33 -0.89 8.84
CA HIS A 97 14.73 -1.26 8.65
C HIS A 97 14.86 -1.91 7.28
N SER A 98 15.92 -1.58 6.57
CA SER A 98 16.32 -2.13 5.27
C SER A 98 16.47 -3.66 5.34
N LYS A 99 15.36 -4.38 5.24
CA LYS A 99 15.35 -5.84 5.15
C LYS A 99 15.81 -6.23 3.74
N ASN A 100 16.69 -7.23 3.66
CA ASN A 100 17.12 -7.77 2.38
C ASN A 100 15.90 -8.32 1.62
N LEU A 101 15.97 -8.30 0.28
CA LEU A 101 14.88 -8.77 -0.59
C LEU A 101 14.49 -10.24 -0.33
N SER A 102 15.43 -11.03 0.20
CA SER A 102 15.21 -12.40 0.67
C SER A 102 14.28 -12.48 1.89
N ASP A 103 14.41 -11.56 2.82
CA ASP A 103 13.66 -11.56 4.08
C ASP A 103 12.22 -11.16 3.82
N PHE A 104 12.00 -10.19 2.93
CA PHE A 104 10.68 -9.83 2.44
C PHE A 104 9.95 -11.02 1.77
N SER A 105 10.65 -11.81 0.96
CA SER A 105 10.04 -12.99 0.33
C SER A 105 9.63 -14.06 1.33
N LYS A 106 10.39 -14.22 2.43
CA LYS A 106 10.06 -15.15 3.52
C LYS A 106 8.87 -14.64 4.33
N ASP A 107 8.88 -13.37 4.69
CA ASP A 107 7.76 -12.70 5.40
C ASP A 107 6.45 -12.88 4.61
N LEU A 108 6.49 -12.79 3.27
CA LEU A 108 5.33 -13.09 2.42
C LEU A 108 4.91 -14.55 2.44
N GLN A 109 5.86 -15.49 2.35
CA GLN A 109 5.54 -16.92 2.41
C GLN A 109 4.91 -17.30 3.75
N GLU A 110 5.40 -16.75 4.85
CA GLU A 110 4.84 -16.98 6.19
C GLU A 110 3.44 -16.37 6.32
N LEU A 111 3.26 -15.13 5.85
CA LEU A 111 1.97 -14.45 5.86
C LEU A 111 0.92 -15.25 5.08
N PHE A 112 1.20 -15.58 3.82
CA PHE A 112 0.26 -16.29 2.94
C PHE A 112 0.13 -17.77 3.30
N GLY A 113 1.15 -18.38 3.89
CA GLY A 113 1.09 -19.74 4.45
C GLY A 113 0.21 -19.83 5.70
N SER A 114 0.04 -18.73 6.45
CA SER A 114 -0.88 -18.67 7.60
C SER A 114 -2.36 -18.51 7.20
N LEU A 115 -2.64 -18.23 5.93
CA LEU A 115 -4.00 -18.08 5.41
C LEU A 115 -4.61 -19.45 5.09
N THR A 116 -5.89 -19.59 5.37
CA THR A 116 -6.67 -20.71 4.85
C THR A 116 -6.87 -20.55 3.33
N SER A 117 -7.14 -21.65 2.62
CA SER A 117 -7.40 -21.62 1.18
C SER A 117 -8.52 -20.65 0.80
N GLN A 118 -9.56 -20.53 1.64
CA GLN A 118 -10.67 -19.60 1.42
C GLN A 118 -10.26 -18.13 1.65
N GLU A 119 -9.49 -17.85 2.69
CA GLU A 119 -8.97 -16.49 2.93
C GLU A 119 -8.04 -16.04 1.79
N PHE A 120 -7.16 -16.94 1.33
CA PHE A 120 -6.28 -16.65 0.19
C PHE A 120 -7.11 -16.44 -1.08
N LEU A 121 -8.11 -17.28 -1.36
CA LEU A 121 -8.99 -17.11 -2.51
C LEU A 121 -9.73 -15.76 -2.49
N VAL A 122 -10.24 -15.34 -1.32
CA VAL A 122 -10.86 -14.02 -1.13
C VAL A 122 -9.85 -12.91 -1.40
N PHE A 123 -8.62 -13.03 -0.90
CA PHE A 123 -7.56 -12.06 -1.16
C PHE A 123 -7.24 -11.93 -2.66
N LEU A 124 -7.07 -13.04 -3.37
CA LEU A 124 -6.81 -13.04 -4.82
C LEU A 124 -7.98 -12.42 -5.58
N THR A 125 -9.20 -12.68 -5.14
CA THR A 125 -10.40 -12.11 -5.77
C THR A 125 -10.46 -10.60 -5.60
N ILE A 126 -10.13 -10.08 -4.42
CA ILE A 126 -10.02 -8.62 -4.20
C ILE A 126 -8.95 -8.04 -5.12
N PHE A 127 -7.77 -8.67 -5.16
CA PHE A 127 -6.65 -8.24 -5.98
C PHE A 127 -7.03 -8.16 -7.48
N GLN A 128 -7.78 -9.14 -7.98
CA GLN A 128 -8.26 -9.16 -9.36
C GLN A 128 -9.35 -8.11 -9.62
N LEU A 129 -10.38 -8.04 -8.77
CA LEU A 129 -11.51 -7.11 -8.96
C LEU A 129 -11.09 -5.64 -8.87
N GLU A 130 -10.06 -5.35 -8.08
CA GLU A 130 -9.52 -3.99 -7.97
C GLU A 130 -8.90 -3.53 -9.30
N ASP A 131 -8.24 -4.42 -10.04
CA ASP A 131 -7.71 -4.10 -11.37
C ASP A 131 -8.84 -3.77 -12.37
N ASP A 132 -10.01 -4.39 -12.22
CA ASP A 132 -11.14 -4.22 -13.14
C ASP A 132 -11.97 -2.96 -12.83
N THR A 133 -12.24 -2.68 -11.56
CA THR A 133 -13.29 -1.72 -11.15
C THR A 133 -12.81 -0.61 -10.21
N ASN A 134 -11.57 -0.65 -9.69
CA ASN A 134 -10.99 0.27 -8.69
C ASN A 134 -11.77 0.43 -7.37
N ASN A 135 -13.04 0.02 -7.29
CA ASN A 135 -13.94 0.19 -6.15
C ASN A 135 -14.57 -1.15 -5.77
N VAL A 136 -13.79 -2.04 -5.15
CA VAL A 136 -14.27 -3.37 -4.78
C VAL A 136 -15.16 -3.29 -3.55
N ARG A 137 -16.40 -3.78 -3.65
CA ARG A 137 -17.32 -3.91 -2.51
C ARG A 137 -17.49 -5.37 -2.12
N TYR A 138 -18.06 -5.59 -0.92
CA TYR A 138 -18.41 -6.93 -0.45
C TYR A 138 -19.34 -7.68 -1.41
N THR A 139 -20.31 -6.97 -2.01
CA THR A 139 -21.25 -7.51 -3.01
C THR A 139 -20.51 -8.09 -4.21
N ASP A 140 -19.47 -7.43 -4.66
CA ASP A 140 -18.77 -7.77 -5.91
C ASP A 140 -17.96 -9.06 -5.71
N ILE A 141 -17.33 -9.22 -4.54
CA ILE A 141 -16.61 -10.44 -4.14
C ILE A 141 -17.59 -11.58 -3.88
N SER A 142 -18.70 -11.30 -3.19
CA SER A 142 -19.77 -12.25 -2.89
C SER A 142 -20.32 -12.89 -4.17
N ASN A 143 -20.64 -12.05 -5.16
CA ASN A 143 -21.10 -12.50 -6.47
C ASN A 143 -20.05 -13.30 -7.24
N LYS A 144 -18.77 -12.92 -7.13
CA LYS A 144 -17.68 -13.62 -7.82
C LYS A 144 -17.39 -15.01 -7.25
N LEU A 145 -17.51 -15.17 -5.92
CA LEU A 145 -17.19 -16.41 -5.21
C LEU A 145 -18.43 -17.26 -4.87
N ASN A 146 -19.64 -16.80 -5.16
CA ASN A 146 -20.90 -17.43 -4.76
C ASN A 146 -20.98 -17.68 -3.25
N LEU A 147 -20.47 -16.74 -2.44
CA LEU A 147 -20.49 -16.80 -0.97
C LEU A 147 -21.32 -15.65 -0.42
N SER A 148 -21.92 -15.81 0.76
CA SER A 148 -22.66 -14.71 1.40
C SER A 148 -21.73 -13.54 1.77
N GLU A 149 -22.23 -12.31 1.72
CA GLU A 149 -21.48 -11.13 2.17
C GLU A 149 -21.01 -11.24 3.63
N GLY A 150 -21.78 -11.93 4.47
CA GLY A 150 -21.41 -12.23 5.86
C GLY A 150 -20.13 -13.07 5.94
N CYS A 151 -20.06 -14.15 5.15
CA CYS A 151 -18.85 -14.97 5.05
C CYS A 151 -17.66 -14.17 4.55
N ILE A 152 -17.84 -13.40 3.46
CA ILE A 152 -16.78 -12.54 2.91
C ILE A 152 -16.29 -11.52 3.94
N ARG A 153 -17.19 -10.91 4.71
CA ARG A 153 -16.83 -9.98 5.80
C ARG A 153 -15.96 -10.65 6.86
N THR A 154 -16.30 -11.88 7.25
CA THR A 154 -15.50 -12.67 8.20
C THR A 154 -14.12 -12.96 7.64
N TYR A 155 -14.02 -13.43 6.39
CA TYR A 155 -12.73 -13.70 5.76
C TYR A 155 -11.86 -12.45 5.65
N ILE A 156 -12.44 -11.31 5.27
CA ILE A 156 -11.71 -10.04 5.20
C ILE A 156 -11.26 -9.57 6.58
N ALA A 157 -12.11 -9.72 7.61
CA ALA A 157 -11.71 -9.39 8.98
C ALA A 157 -10.52 -10.26 9.43
N SER A 158 -10.53 -11.56 9.10
CA SER A 158 -9.41 -12.46 9.38
C SER A 158 -8.15 -12.08 8.59
N LEU A 159 -8.29 -11.73 7.30
CA LEU A 159 -7.17 -11.25 6.46
C LEU A 159 -6.50 -10.02 7.08
N ILE A 160 -7.29 -9.03 7.50
CA ILE A 160 -6.79 -7.82 8.15
C ILE A 160 -6.12 -8.16 9.49
N LYS A 161 -6.72 -9.04 10.29
CA LYS A 161 -6.17 -9.49 11.57
C LYS A 161 -4.82 -10.21 11.40
N LYS A 162 -4.65 -10.98 10.34
CA LYS A 162 -3.40 -11.68 10.00
C LYS A 162 -2.35 -10.78 9.34
N GLY A 163 -2.67 -9.51 9.07
CA GLY A 163 -1.72 -8.56 8.49
C GLY A 163 -1.64 -8.62 6.96
N ALA A 164 -2.62 -9.22 6.28
CA ALA A 164 -2.69 -9.16 4.83
C ALA A 164 -2.79 -7.70 4.36
N PRO A 165 -2.23 -7.33 3.19
CA PRO A 165 -2.17 -5.95 2.70
C PRO A 165 -3.52 -5.48 2.13
N VAL A 166 -4.64 -5.77 2.82
CA VAL A 166 -5.99 -5.34 2.48
C VAL A 166 -6.34 -4.11 3.32
N GLN A 167 -6.83 -3.08 2.65
CA GLN A 167 -7.32 -1.85 3.25
C GLN A 167 -8.84 -1.75 3.09
N LYS A 168 -9.49 -1.27 4.15
CA LYS A 168 -10.93 -1.04 4.20
C LYS A 168 -11.17 0.46 4.43
N THR A 169 -11.77 1.13 3.45
CA THR A 169 -12.11 2.56 3.52
C THR A 169 -13.62 2.74 3.51
N ARG A 170 -14.13 3.58 4.43
CA ARG A 170 -15.56 3.94 4.49
C ARG A 170 -15.77 5.27 3.76
N LEU A 171 -16.55 5.26 2.69
CA LEU A 171 -16.97 6.48 1.98
C LEU A 171 -18.37 6.90 2.40
N ASN A 172 -18.52 8.18 2.77
CA ASN A 172 -19.80 8.84 3.06
C ASN A 172 -20.72 8.05 4.01
N ASN A 173 -20.14 7.40 5.01
CA ASN A 173 -20.81 6.61 6.05
C ASN A 173 -21.66 5.41 5.58
N ARG A 174 -21.81 5.17 4.28
CA ARG A 174 -22.69 4.13 3.73
C ARG A 174 -21.96 3.07 2.92
N LEU A 175 -20.85 3.43 2.27
CA LEU A 175 -20.14 2.52 1.37
C LEU A 175 -18.83 2.08 2.00
N ILE A 176 -18.54 0.78 1.91
CA ILE A 176 -17.25 0.21 2.28
C ILE A 176 -16.58 -0.23 0.99
N ILE A 177 -15.39 0.30 0.77
CA ILE A 177 -14.52 -0.05 -0.34
C ILE A 177 -13.32 -0.81 0.20
N LEU A 178 -12.95 -1.86 -0.52
CA LEU A 178 -11.83 -2.72 -0.26
C LEU A 178 -10.78 -2.45 -1.34
N SER A 179 -9.52 -2.31 -0.91
CA SER A 179 -8.40 -2.08 -1.81
C SER A 179 -7.16 -2.79 -1.28
N ILE A 180 -6.22 -3.13 -2.15
CA ILE A 180 -4.91 -3.62 -1.75
C ILE A 180 -3.99 -2.40 -1.54
N LYS A 181 -3.11 -2.47 -0.53
CA LYS A 181 -2.14 -1.39 -0.29
C LYS A 181 -1.30 -1.16 -1.55
N LYS A 182 -1.19 0.09 -2.00
CA LYS A 182 -0.46 0.46 -3.25
C LYS A 182 0.97 -0.07 -3.27
N GLU A 183 1.68 0.06 -2.15
CA GLU A 183 3.04 -0.45 -1.95
C GLU A 183 3.19 -1.94 -2.28
N PHE A 184 2.14 -2.73 -2.03
CA PHE A 184 2.13 -4.16 -2.32
C PHE A 184 1.78 -4.44 -3.79
N ARG A 185 0.95 -3.60 -4.41
CA ARG A 185 0.52 -3.73 -5.81
C ARG A 185 1.68 -3.49 -6.78
N ASP A 186 2.51 -2.49 -6.50
CA ASP A 186 3.63 -2.08 -7.37
C ASP A 186 4.69 -3.20 -7.55
N LEU A 187 4.66 -4.22 -6.70
CA LEU A 187 5.56 -5.37 -6.73
C LEU A 187 5.21 -6.43 -7.80
N ASN A 188 4.09 -6.27 -8.52
CA ASN A 188 3.63 -7.16 -9.61
C ASN A 188 3.64 -8.67 -9.26
N LEU A 189 3.17 -9.02 -8.05
CA LEU A 189 3.30 -10.36 -7.48
C LEU A 189 2.23 -11.37 -7.93
N LYS A 190 1.39 -11.02 -8.92
CA LYS A 190 0.23 -11.84 -9.35
C LYS A 190 0.59 -13.31 -9.59
N GLN A 191 1.60 -13.56 -10.42
CA GLN A 191 2.02 -14.91 -10.79
C GLN A 191 2.58 -15.67 -9.57
N LYS A 192 3.35 -14.98 -8.72
CA LYS A 192 3.93 -15.57 -7.51
C LYS A 192 2.85 -15.97 -6.50
N LEU A 193 1.84 -15.12 -6.30
CA LEU A 193 0.71 -15.39 -5.40
C LEU A 193 -0.16 -16.55 -5.93
N ALA A 194 -0.43 -16.58 -7.23
CA ALA A 194 -1.14 -17.70 -7.84
C ALA A 194 -0.39 -19.03 -7.66
N ASN A 195 0.93 -19.03 -7.90
CA ASN A 195 1.76 -20.22 -7.69
C ASN A 195 1.77 -20.68 -6.23
N MET A 196 1.82 -19.75 -5.26
CA MET A 196 1.70 -20.08 -3.83
C MET A 196 0.36 -20.72 -3.52
N TYR A 197 -0.73 -20.15 -4.02
CA TYR A 197 -2.07 -20.69 -3.81
C TYR A 197 -2.19 -22.13 -4.34
N TYR A 198 -1.73 -22.40 -5.57
CA TYR A 198 -1.75 -23.74 -6.14
C TYR A 198 -0.77 -24.72 -5.46
N SER A 199 0.23 -24.22 -4.74
CA SER A 199 1.12 -25.10 -3.96
C SER A 199 0.51 -25.56 -2.64
N LEU A 200 -0.54 -24.89 -2.15
CA LEU A 200 -1.25 -25.25 -0.92
C LEU A 200 -2.23 -26.42 -1.12
N ASP A 201 -2.68 -26.68 -2.36
CA ASP A 201 -3.61 -27.76 -2.68
C ASP A 201 -3.18 -28.50 -3.97
N PRO A 202 -2.46 -29.64 -3.84
CA PRO A 202 -1.97 -30.41 -4.98
C PRO A 202 -3.09 -31.01 -5.87
N GLU A 203 -4.31 -31.15 -5.34
CA GLU A 203 -5.43 -31.75 -6.07
C GLU A 203 -6.24 -30.74 -6.90
N GLN A 204 -5.91 -29.45 -6.79
CA GLN A 204 -6.62 -28.42 -7.51
C GLN A 204 -6.25 -28.45 -9.02
N ALA A 205 -7.22 -28.82 -9.87
CA ALA A 205 -7.02 -28.92 -11.31
C ALA A 205 -6.55 -27.58 -11.91
N ARG A 206 -5.34 -27.58 -12.50
CA ARG A 206 -4.83 -26.37 -13.17
C ARG A 206 -5.56 -26.19 -14.48
N LEU A 207 -5.83 -24.93 -14.84
CA LEU A 207 -6.42 -24.62 -16.15
C LEU A 207 -5.55 -25.17 -17.30
N SER A 208 -4.23 -25.27 -17.09
CA SER A 208 -3.26 -25.88 -18.02
C SER A 208 -3.41 -27.38 -18.21
N ASP A 209 -3.92 -28.11 -17.21
CA ASP A 209 -4.03 -29.57 -17.26
C ASP A 209 -5.23 -30.02 -18.10
N LYS A 210 -6.18 -29.11 -18.35
CA LYS A 210 -7.34 -29.35 -19.24
C LYS A 210 -7.00 -29.22 -20.73
N PHE A 211 -5.80 -28.78 -21.10
CA PHE A 211 -5.35 -28.59 -22.48
C PHE A 211 -4.21 -29.53 -22.87
N LYS A 212 -4.04 -30.65 -22.17
CA LYS A 212 -3.12 -31.74 -22.55
C LYS A 212 -3.88 -32.90 -23.18
#